data_AF-A0AAW0NYX8-F1
#
_entry.id   AF-A0AAW0NYX8-F1
#
_cell.length_a   1.000
_cell.length_b   1.000
_cell.length_c   1.000
_cell.angle_alpha   90.00
_cell.angle_beta   90.00
_cell.angle_gamma   90.00
#
_symmetry.space_group_name_H-M   'P 1'
#
loop_
_entity.id
_entity.type
_entity.pdbx_description
1 polymer ?
#
loop_
_entity_poly.entity_id
_entity_poly.type
_entity_poly.pdbx_seq_one_letter_code
_entity_poly.pdbx_strand_id
1 'polypeptide(L)'
;MARCDDSEPEVIEQHPEEDTEDKPAPVSPSDPEGPSGSQSSHRLLAYSDALISIIATVMILPVAHTPVESYEVLSLQVLLSTKIGVYLMTFLIVSMAWAAHSRLFQVVVRIDDYLALFNLVCMMLITFLPYTFSLMAAFPEHVLGILLFCGCVMVIGLVQTVMVLYAFSRPHLLHPQLQDRPDLSHYQHHILRVILRVPLMCLLASVTAAVCFQLSYVLLAIVIFLPYISAARCGSGAGSWAGGGVPEELLLYSFLPHEPLSKERLEAFSDGVYAIVATLLILDICEDNVPDPSLVSQRFNGSLVLALRSYGPEYLAYFGSFATVGLLWFVHHSLFLHVTKVTRLMGLLNTFSLAFVGGLPLAYQLTHEFPTHSQNELEAIQISCIIIFFAGLFQLCIWVVALHHQQECLLPRVRYGGSEHLLMLAKLSLYPCVALGTFLLTCVLSQFSAPIFHLMELTVPLAFLLLRLLLRLLLALLRLLLLQLPSSEEGSTLLYTAVDS
;
A
#
# COMPACT_ATOMS: atom_id res chain seq x y z
N MET A 1 -55.84 66.72 -8.41
CA MET A 1 -55.23 68.06 -8.55
C MET A 1 -53.76 67.91 -8.17
N ALA A 2 -52.75 68.09 -9.00
CA ALA A 2 -52.64 68.45 -10.42
C ALA A 2 -51.28 67.90 -10.93
N ARG A 3 -51.21 67.61 -12.23
CA ARG A 3 -50.04 67.26 -13.04
C ARG A 3 -49.13 68.46 -13.32
N CYS A 4 -47.85 68.18 -13.58
CA CYS A 4 -47.02 68.56 -14.75
C CYS A 4 -45.57 68.13 -14.40
N ASP A 5 -44.97 67.09 -14.95
CA ASP A 5 -44.42 66.88 -16.32
C ASP A 5 -43.42 67.95 -16.78
N ASP A 6 -42.16 67.52 -17.00
CA ASP A 6 -41.34 67.86 -18.18
C ASP A 6 -40.08 66.95 -18.27
N SER A 7 -40.08 66.13 -19.33
CA SER A 7 -39.01 65.55 -20.20
C SER A 7 -37.64 66.27 -20.21
N GLU A 8 -36.44 65.74 -20.53
CA GLU A 8 -35.84 64.57 -21.24
C GLU A 8 -34.27 64.82 -21.19
N PRO A 9 -33.33 64.07 -21.82
CA PRO A 9 -33.27 62.68 -22.29
C PRO A 9 -31.98 61.90 -21.88
N GLU A 10 -31.98 60.58 -22.14
CA GLU A 10 -30.82 59.67 -22.09
C GLU A 10 -29.75 59.97 -23.17
N VAL A 11 -28.48 59.85 -22.79
CA VAL A 11 -27.36 59.57 -23.72
C VAL A 11 -26.49 58.49 -23.09
N ILE A 12 -26.57 57.28 -23.66
CA ILE A 12 -25.73 56.12 -23.37
C ILE A 12 -24.49 56.25 -24.27
N GLU A 13 -23.31 56.49 -23.69
CA GLU A 13 -22.04 56.35 -24.40
C GLU A 13 -21.63 54.87 -24.46
N GLN A 14 -21.53 54.38 -25.69
CA GLN A 14 -21.07 53.05 -26.08
C GLN A 14 -19.55 52.90 -25.86
N HIS A 15 -19.14 51.87 -25.13
CA HIS A 15 -17.83 51.24 -25.32
C HIS A 15 -18.02 50.00 -26.20
N PRO A 16 -17.18 49.76 -27.23
CA PRO A 16 -17.37 48.65 -28.14
C PRO A 16 -17.00 47.33 -27.45
N GLU A 17 -17.98 46.42 -27.37
CA GLU A 17 -17.76 45.00 -27.09
C GLU A 17 -16.96 44.38 -28.23
N GLU A 18 -15.83 43.77 -27.88
CA GLU A 18 -15.07 42.91 -28.77
C GLU A 18 -15.68 41.51 -28.66
N ASP A 19 -16.43 41.11 -29.69
CA ASP A 19 -17.04 39.80 -29.84
C ASP A 19 -15.99 38.68 -29.67
N THR A 20 -15.98 38.07 -28.49
CA THR A 20 -15.37 36.75 -28.30
C THR A 20 -16.51 35.75 -28.17
N GLU A 21 -16.66 34.91 -29.21
CA GLU A 21 -17.57 33.77 -29.25
C GLU A 21 -17.49 32.97 -27.94
N ASP A 22 -18.49 33.13 -27.07
CA ASP A 22 -18.68 32.30 -25.89
C ASP A 22 -19.20 30.93 -26.37
N LYS A 23 -18.28 30.08 -26.84
CA LYS A 23 -18.56 28.66 -27.03
C LYS A 23 -18.83 28.07 -25.66
N PRO A 24 -20.02 27.49 -25.40
CA PRO A 24 -20.25 26.81 -24.14
C PRO A 24 -19.22 25.69 -24.02
N ALA A 25 -18.44 25.74 -22.94
CA ALA A 25 -17.56 24.66 -22.55
C ALA A 25 -18.35 23.34 -22.57
N PRO A 26 -17.77 22.23 -23.06
CA PRO A 26 -18.48 20.98 -23.12
C PRO A 26 -18.82 20.55 -21.69
N VAL A 27 -20.12 20.60 -21.39
CA VAL A 27 -20.72 20.01 -20.18
C VAL A 27 -20.21 18.58 -20.11
N SER A 28 -19.45 18.28 -19.05
CA SER A 28 -19.10 16.90 -18.67
C SER A 28 -20.36 16.06 -18.70
N PRO A 29 -20.36 14.84 -19.28
CA PRO A 29 -21.57 14.05 -19.41
C PRO A 29 -22.12 13.80 -18.01
N SER A 30 -23.26 14.43 -17.71
CA SER A 30 -24.05 14.18 -16.50
C SER A 30 -24.39 12.70 -16.47
N ASP A 31 -24.01 12.03 -15.38
CA ASP A 31 -24.38 10.65 -15.11
C ASP A 31 -25.89 10.46 -15.36
N PRO A 32 -26.33 9.40 -16.06
CA PRO A 32 -27.74 9.15 -16.26
C PRO A 32 -28.39 8.96 -14.90
N GLU A 33 -29.28 9.88 -14.52
CA GLU A 33 -30.04 9.86 -13.27
C GLU A 33 -30.62 8.45 -13.08
N GLY A 34 -30.03 7.70 -12.13
CA GLY A 34 -30.53 6.40 -11.73
C GLY A 34 -31.89 6.54 -11.04
N PRO A 35 -32.63 5.43 -10.87
CA PRO A 35 -33.88 5.44 -10.11
C PRO A 35 -33.68 6.17 -8.77
N SER A 36 -34.63 7.03 -8.42
CA SER A 36 -34.62 7.91 -7.24
C SER A 36 -34.23 7.15 -5.96
N GLY A 37 -32.97 7.26 -5.53
CA GLY A 37 -32.43 6.57 -4.35
C GLY A 37 -31.05 5.92 -4.50
N SER A 38 -30.53 5.76 -5.73
CA SER A 38 -29.19 5.20 -5.93
C SER A 38 -28.10 6.29 -5.99
N GLN A 39 -27.05 6.17 -5.16
CA GLN A 39 -25.93 7.12 -5.07
C GLN A 39 -24.63 6.52 -5.65
N SER A 40 -23.64 7.39 -5.92
CA SER A 40 -22.31 6.95 -6.35
C SER A 40 -21.54 6.26 -5.23
N SER A 41 -20.81 5.19 -5.56
CA SER A 41 -20.06 4.38 -4.59
C SER A 41 -18.74 5.03 -4.12
N HIS A 42 -18.24 6.03 -4.83
CA HIS A 42 -16.87 6.54 -4.70
C HIS A 42 -16.51 6.97 -3.26
N ARG A 43 -17.37 7.75 -2.60
CA ARG A 43 -17.10 8.23 -1.24
C ARG A 43 -17.12 7.11 -0.20
N LEU A 44 -18.02 6.14 -0.35
CA LEU A 44 -18.09 4.98 0.54
C LEU A 44 -16.85 4.08 0.37
N LEU A 45 -16.35 3.96 -0.86
CA LEU A 45 -15.13 3.22 -1.16
C LEU A 45 -13.90 3.90 -0.56
N ALA A 46 -13.75 5.21 -0.76
CA ALA A 46 -12.66 5.99 -0.15
C ALA A 46 -12.67 5.90 1.39
N TYR A 47 -13.86 5.97 2.01
CA TYR A 47 -14.01 5.75 3.46
C TYR A 47 -13.56 4.35 3.89
N SER A 48 -13.94 3.32 3.13
CA SER A 48 -13.57 1.94 3.42
C SER A 48 -12.06 1.71 3.24
N ASP A 49 -11.45 2.30 2.22
CA ASP A 49 -10.00 2.23 1.96
C ASP A 49 -9.19 2.88 3.08
N ALA A 50 -9.60 4.08 3.50
CA ALA A 50 -8.96 4.78 4.61
C ALA A 50 -9.09 3.98 5.91
N LEU A 51 -10.29 3.48 6.23
CA LEU A 51 -10.50 2.72 7.46
C LEU A 51 -9.71 1.40 7.46
N ILE A 52 -9.71 0.64 6.36
CA ILE A 52 -9.01 -0.64 6.32
C ILE A 52 -7.49 -0.46 6.31
N SER A 53 -6.96 0.59 5.67
CA SER A 53 -5.52 0.92 5.72
C SER A 53 -5.07 1.34 7.13
N ILE A 54 -5.87 2.14 7.84
CA ILE A 54 -5.64 2.44 9.27
C ILE A 54 -5.58 1.16 10.08
N ILE A 55 -6.61 0.32 9.98
CA ILE A 55 -6.72 -0.93 10.74
C ILE A 55 -5.57 -1.89 10.43
N ALA A 56 -5.18 -2.04 9.16
CA ALA A 56 -4.04 -2.87 8.80
C ALA A 56 -2.72 -2.37 9.44
N THR A 57 -2.52 -1.05 9.46
CA THR A 57 -1.26 -0.44 9.92
C THR A 57 -1.14 -0.44 11.43
N VAL A 58 -2.21 -0.15 12.18
CA VAL A 58 -2.17 -0.12 13.66
C VAL A 58 -1.90 -1.49 14.30
N MET A 59 -1.96 -2.59 13.53
CA MET A 59 -1.54 -3.92 13.98
C MET A 59 -0.07 -3.99 14.38
N ILE A 60 0.75 -3.00 14.01
CA ILE A 60 2.14 -2.93 14.44
C ILE A 60 2.27 -2.55 15.93
N LEU A 61 1.27 -1.84 16.49
CA LEU A 61 1.36 -1.30 17.85
C LEU A 61 1.57 -2.35 18.95
N PRO A 62 0.90 -3.52 18.94
CA PRO A 62 1.19 -4.57 19.92
C PRO A 62 2.60 -5.16 19.83
N VAL A 63 3.27 -5.01 18.68
CA VAL A 63 4.66 -5.42 18.49
C VAL A 63 5.61 -4.33 18.98
N ALA A 64 5.35 -3.08 18.58
CA ALA A 64 6.08 -1.88 18.98
C ALA A 64 6.13 -1.69 20.51
N HIS A 65 5.00 -1.78 21.20
CA HIS A 65 4.93 -1.63 22.66
C HIS A 65 5.30 -2.89 23.46
N THR A 66 6.09 -3.80 22.89
CA THR A 66 6.56 -4.95 23.68
C THR A 66 7.66 -4.47 24.62
N PRO A 67 7.45 -4.43 25.95
CA PRO A 67 8.51 -3.98 26.86
C PRO A 67 9.71 -4.91 26.73
N VAL A 68 10.86 -4.34 26.35
CA VAL A 68 12.12 -5.07 26.30
C VAL A 68 12.69 -5.13 27.72
N GLU A 69 12.03 -5.90 28.59
CA GLU A 69 12.62 -6.24 29.88
C GLU A 69 13.91 -7.05 29.65
N SER A 70 14.91 -6.86 30.52
CA SER A 70 16.25 -7.42 30.43
C SER A 70 16.29 -8.93 30.68
N TYR A 71 15.63 -9.71 29.83
CA TYR A 71 15.69 -11.16 29.81
C TYR A 71 16.81 -11.65 28.89
N GLU A 72 17.28 -12.88 29.10
CA GLU A 72 18.29 -13.53 28.25
C GLU A 72 18.00 -13.35 26.75
N VAL A 73 19.02 -12.85 26.03
CA VAL A 73 19.00 -12.41 24.62
C VAL A 73 18.35 -13.44 23.66
N LEU A 74 18.53 -14.74 23.94
CA LEU A 74 17.98 -15.83 23.12
C LEU A 74 16.45 -15.93 23.18
N SER A 75 15.84 -15.53 24.30
CA SER A 75 14.37 -15.54 24.46
C SER A 75 13.70 -14.35 23.77
N LEU A 76 14.36 -13.18 23.76
CA LEU A 76 13.86 -11.95 23.18
C LEU A 76 13.79 -12.01 21.65
N GLN A 77 14.81 -12.56 20.99
CA GLN A 77 14.84 -12.70 19.54
C GLN A 77 13.73 -13.63 19.02
N VAL A 78 13.47 -14.73 19.72
CA VAL A 78 12.38 -15.67 19.38
C VAL A 78 11.01 -15.01 19.61
N LEU A 79 10.86 -14.24 20.69
CA LEU A 79 9.62 -13.51 20.98
C LEU A 79 9.34 -12.43 19.92
N LEU A 80 10.33 -11.60 19.59
CA LEU A 80 10.19 -10.52 18.64
C LEU A 80 9.93 -11.05 17.21
N SER A 81 10.65 -12.09 16.79
CA SER A 81 10.41 -12.73 15.48
C SER A 81 9.02 -13.35 15.38
N THR A 82 8.52 -13.96 16.45
CA THR A 82 7.16 -14.49 16.52
C THR A 82 6.13 -13.36 16.40
N LYS A 83 6.30 -12.27 17.15
CA LYS A 83 5.39 -11.11 17.09
C LYS A 83 5.40 -10.43 15.71
N ILE A 84 6.56 -10.28 15.08
CA ILE A 84 6.69 -9.73 13.72
C ILE A 84 5.99 -10.64 12.70
N GLY A 85 6.19 -11.96 12.78
CA GLY A 85 5.53 -12.92 11.89
C GLY A 85 4.01 -12.89 12.03
N VAL A 86 3.53 -12.74 13.26
CA VAL A 86 2.12 -12.62 13.62
C VAL A 86 1.53 -11.29 13.09
N TYR A 87 2.26 -10.17 13.22
CA TYR A 87 1.91 -8.89 12.58
C TYR A 87 1.78 -9.01 11.06
N LEU A 88 2.80 -9.54 10.37
CA LEU A 88 2.80 -9.70 8.92
C LEU A 88 1.60 -10.53 8.46
N MET A 89 1.32 -11.63 9.16
CA MET A 89 0.17 -12.48 8.86
C MET A 89 -1.15 -11.69 8.96
N THR A 90 -1.35 -10.90 10.02
CA THR A 90 -2.58 -10.11 10.17
C THR A 90 -2.71 -8.97 9.18
N PHE A 91 -1.63 -8.26 8.89
CA PHE A 91 -1.62 -7.23 7.86
C PHE A 91 -2.10 -7.83 6.52
N LEU A 92 -1.53 -8.99 6.15
CA LEU A 92 -1.88 -9.70 4.93
C LEU A 92 -3.35 -10.16 4.91
N ILE A 93 -3.88 -10.67 6.03
CA ILE A 93 -5.30 -11.07 6.11
C ILE A 93 -6.23 -9.88 5.91
N VAL A 94 -5.95 -8.75 6.57
CA VAL A 94 -6.75 -7.52 6.44
C VAL A 94 -6.67 -6.99 5.00
N SER A 95 -5.49 -6.98 4.37
CA SER A 95 -5.34 -6.62 2.97
C SER A 95 -6.07 -7.56 2.00
N MET A 96 -6.16 -8.85 2.32
CA MET A 96 -6.96 -9.80 1.53
C MET A 96 -8.46 -9.54 1.67
N ALA A 97 -8.94 -9.20 2.88
CA ALA A 97 -10.32 -8.78 3.10
C ALA A 97 -10.64 -7.48 2.34
N TRP A 98 -9.71 -6.52 2.35
CA TRP A 98 -9.79 -5.31 1.52
C TRP A 98 -9.85 -5.64 0.02
N ALA A 99 -8.99 -6.54 -0.47
CA ALA A 99 -9.00 -6.93 -1.88
C ALA A 99 -10.33 -7.60 -2.28
N ALA A 100 -10.91 -8.45 -1.41
CA ALA A 100 -12.22 -9.05 -1.63
C ALA A 100 -13.35 -7.99 -1.67
N HIS A 101 -13.33 -7.05 -0.73
CA HIS A 101 -14.22 -5.89 -0.72
C HIS A 101 -14.07 -5.04 -2.00
N SER A 102 -12.83 -4.85 -2.47
CA SER A 102 -12.55 -4.20 -3.75
C SER A 102 -13.18 -4.87 -4.93
N ARG A 103 -13.11 -6.20 -5.01
CA ARG A 103 -13.75 -6.95 -6.09
C ARG A 103 -15.26 -6.85 -6.05
N LEU A 104 -15.86 -6.86 -4.86
CA LEU A 104 -17.30 -6.70 -4.71
C LEU A 104 -17.79 -5.38 -5.29
N PHE A 105 -17.13 -4.27 -4.95
CA PHE A 105 -17.56 -2.94 -5.38
C PHE A 105 -17.05 -2.52 -6.77
N GLN A 106 -16.22 -3.34 -7.44
CA GLN A 106 -16.04 -3.23 -8.89
C GLN A 106 -17.29 -3.66 -9.67
N VAL A 107 -18.05 -4.63 -9.12
CA VAL A 107 -19.30 -5.12 -9.71
C VAL A 107 -20.48 -4.21 -9.35
N VAL A 108 -20.48 -3.68 -8.12
CA VAL A 108 -21.55 -2.83 -7.59
C VAL A 108 -21.20 -1.36 -7.75
N VAL A 109 -21.73 -0.73 -8.80
CA VAL A 109 -21.43 0.67 -9.16
C VAL A 109 -22.28 1.66 -8.38
N ARG A 110 -23.55 1.31 -8.16
CA ARG A 110 -24.53 2.16 -7.47
C ARG A 110 -24.86 1.58 -6.10
N ILE A 111 -25.02 2.45 -5.11
CA ILE A 111 -25.27 2.08 -3.72
C ILE A 111 -26.62 2.65 -3.28
N ASP A 112 -27.35 1.89 -2.48
CA ASP A 112 -28.52 2.34 -1.71
C ASP A 112 -28.20 2.36 -0.20
N ASP A 113 -29.11 2.93 0.60
CA ASP A 113 -28.89 3.09 2.04
C ASP A 113 -28.69 1.75 2.77
N TYR A 114 -29.36 0.69 2.30
CA TYR A 114 -29.23 -0.66 2.89
C TYR A 114 -27.85 -1.27 2.64
N LEU A 115 -27.35 -1.19 1.41
CA LEU A 115 -26.01 -1.66 1.08
C LEU A 115 -24.94 -0.83 1.80
N ALA A 116 -25.15 0.48 1.95
CA ALA A 116 -24.29 1.34 2.75
C ALA A 116 -24.27 0.92 4.24
N LEU A 117 -25.43 0.57 4.81
CA LEU A 117 -25.52 0.06 6.18
C LEU A 117 -24.80 -1.29 6.35
N PHE A 118 -24.97 -2.22 5.42
CA PHE A 118 -24.22 -3.49 5.44
C PHE A 118 -22.71 -3.25 5.31
N ASN A 119 -22.29 -2.28 4.50
CA ASN A 119 -20.90 -1.87 4.44
C ASN A 119 -20.41 -1.32 5.79
N LEU A 120 -21.20 -0.48 6.47
CA LEU A 120 -20.87 0.05 7.79
C LEU A 120 -20.70 -1.08 8.82
N VAL A 121 -21.61 -2.06 8.83
CA VAL A 121 -21.51 -3.26 9.68
C VAL A 121 -20.24 -4.05 9.37
N CYS A 122 -19.91 -4.21 8.08
CA CYS A 122 -18.68 -4.85 7.64
C CYS A 122 -17.44 -4.10 8.15
N MET A 123 -17.42 -2.76 8.03
CA MET A 123 -16.33 -1.93 8.55
C MET A 123 -16.21 -2.03 10.07
N MET A 124 -17.32 -1.99 10.81
CA MET A 124 -17.33 -2.16 12.26
C MET A 124 -16.69 -3.50 12.68
N LEU A 125 -17.03 -4.59 12.00
CA LEU A 125 -16.42 -5.90 12.27
C LEU A 125 -14.92 -5.92 11.93
N ILE A 126 -14.51 -5.29 10.83
CA ILE A 126 -13.08 -5.17 10.48
C ILE A 126 -12.33 -4.37 11.54
N THR A 127 -12.91 -3.29 12.09
CA THR A 127 -12.28 -2.52 13.18
C THR A 127 -12.14 -3.29 14.50
N PHE A 128 -12.82 -4.43 14.65
CA PHE A 128 -12.68 -5.30 15.82
C PHE A 128 -11.54 -6.32 15.68
N LEU A 129 -11.01 -6.54 14.47
CA LEU A 129 -9.87 -7.43 14.24
C LEU A 129 -8.62 -7.09 15.08
N PRO A 130 -8.19 -5.81 15.26
CA PRO A 130 -7.02 -5.50 16.07
C PRO A 130 -7.14 -5.97 17.52
N TYR A 131 -8.34 -5.89 18.09
CA TYR A 131 -8.58 -6.40 19.44
C TYR A 131 -8.44 -7.93 19.49
N THR A 132 -9.06 -8.65 18.56
CA THR A 132 -8.94 -10.12 18.51
C THR A 132 -7.50 -10.56 18.30
N PHE A 133 -6.74 -9.80 17.53
CA PHE A 133 -5.32 -10.02 17.30
C PHE A 133 -4.48 -9.76 18.55
N SER A 134 -4.69 -8.63 19.22
CA SER A 134 -4.01 -8.30 20.47
C SER A 134 -4.22 -9.40 21.52
N LEU A 135 -5.44 -9.92 21.62
CA LEU A 135 -5.76 -11.05 22.50
C LEU A 135 -5.03 -12.34 22.09
N MET A 136 -4.99 -12.65 20.78
CA MET A 136 -4.26 -13.81 20.25
C MET A 136 -2.74 -13.69 20.47
N ALA A 137 -2.18 -12.49 20.36
CA ALA A 137 -0.75 -12.24 20.57
C ALA A 137 -0.35 -12.23 22.05
N ALA A 138 -1.22 -11.75 22.93
CA ALA A 138 -0.98 -11.76 24.38
C ALA A 138 -1.11 -13.17 24.99
N PHE A 139 -1.99 -14.00 24.44
CA PHE A 139 -2.24 -15.36 24.93
C PHE A 139 -2.14 -16.41 23.81
N PRO A 140 -0.95 -16.63 23.23
CA PRO A 140 -0.77 -17.51 22.07
C PRO A 140 -1.13 -18.98 22.35
N GLU A 141 -0.97 -19.42 23.59
CA GLU A 141 -1.30 -20.78 24.04
C GLU A 141 -2.81 -20.99 24.29
N HIS A 142 -3.58 -19.90 24.44
CA HIS A 142 -5.03 -19.99 24.67
C HIS A 142 -5.80 -19.91 23.36
N VAL A 143 -6.53 -21.00 23.06
CA VAL A 143 -7.32 -21.17 21.82
C VAL A 143 -8.39 -20.09 21.63
N LEU A 144 -8.83 -19.42 22.70
CA LEU A 144 -9.86 -18.38 22.65
C LEU A 144 -9.50 -17.23 21.69
N GLY A 145 -8.24 -16.80 21.65
CA GLY A 145 -7.80 -15.71 20.75
C GLY A 145 -7.99 -16.07 19.27
N ILE A 146 -7.57 -17.28 18.89
CA ILE A 146 -7.74 -17.81 17.52
C ILE A 146 -9.23 -17.96 17.19
N LEU A 147 -10.05 -18.47 18.11
CA LEU A 147 -11.50 -18.65 17.89
C LEU A 147 -12.21 -17.31 17.67
N LEU A 148 -11.90 -16.29 18.47
CA LEU A 148 -12.49 -14.96 18.31
C LEU A 148 -12.05 -14.31 17.00
N PHE A 149 -10.78 -14.44 16.63
CA PHE A 149 -10.26 -13.95 15.35
C PHE A 149 -10.96 -14.62 14.17
N CYS A 150 -10.96 -15.96 14.12
CA CYS A 150 -11.62 -16.70 13.04
C CYS A 150 -13.13 -16.46 13.01
N GLY A 151 -13.79 -16.37 14.17
CA GLY A 151 -15.20 -16.04 14.29
C GLY A 151 -15.52 -14.66 13.70
N CYS A 152 -14.70 -13.66 14.00
CA CYS A 152 -14.85 -12.31 13.44
C CYS A 152 -14.72 -12.33 11.91
N VAL A 153 -13.70 -13.00 11.37
CA VAL A 153 -13.50 -13.14 9.92
C VAL A 153 -14.66 -13.88 9.24
N MET A 154 -15.20 -14.91 9.89
CA MET A 154 -16.38 -15.63 9.39
C MET A 154 -17.60 -14.71 9.30
N VAL A 155 -17.89 -13.92 10.34
CA VAL A 155 -19.02 -12.98 10.33
C VAL A 155 -18.82 -11.90 9.25
N ILE A 156 -17.60 -11.39 9.06
CA ILE A 156 -17.28 -10.47 7.95
C ILE A 156 -17.63 -11.09 6.60
N GLY A 157 -17.22 -12.33 6.34
CA GLY A 157 -17.53 -13.00 5.08
C GLY A 157 -19.01 -13.33 4.89
N LEU A 158 -19.76 -13.57 5.98
CA LEU A 158 -21.22 -13.71 5.94
C LEU A 158 -21.89 -12.38 5.58
N VAL A 159 -21.47 -11.26 6.15
CA VAL A 159 -21.98 -9.93 5.79
C VAL A 159 -21.68 -9.61 4.33
N GLN A 160 -20.46 -9.87 3.86
CA GLN A 160 -20.10 -9.70 2.45
C GLN A 160 -20.92 -10.60 1.52
N THR A 161 -21.24 -11.83 1.96
CA THR A 161 -22.13 -12.73 1.24
C THR A 161 -23.54 -12.14 1.11
N VAL A 162 -24.10 -11.61 2.21
CA VAL A 162 -25.41 -10.94 2.19
C VAL A 162 -25.39 -9.74 1.24
N MET A 163 -24.31 -8.95 1.22
CA MET A 163 -24.15 -7.83 0.28
C MET A 163 -24.17 -8.29 -1.18
N VAL A 164 -23.50 -9.39 -1.52
CA VAL A 164 -23.56 -9.98 -2.88
C VAL A 164 -24.97 -10.40 -3.22
N LEU A 165 -25.62 -11.19 -2.36
CA LEU A 165 -26.97 -11.69 -2.62
C LEU A 165 -27.96 -10.53 -2.79
N TYR A 166 -27.83 -9.48 -1.98
CA TYR A 166 -28.63 -8.27 -2.07
C TYR A 166 -28.40 -7.51 -3.39
N ALA A 167 -27.14 -7.26 -3.75
CA ALA A 167 -26.80 -6.54 -4.98
C ALA A 167 -27.28 -7.27 -6.23
N PHE A 168 -27.16 -8.60 -6.27
CA PHE A 168 -27.65 -9.42 -7.39
C PHE A 168 -29.18 -9.56 -7.42
N SER A 169 -29.87 -9.40 -6.28
CA SER A 169 -31.34 -9.34 -6.22
C SER A 169 -31.90 -8.03 -6.80
N ARG A 170 -31.05 -6.99 -6.97
CA ARG A 170 -31.42 -5.67 -7.48
C ARG A 170 -30.52 -5.29 -8.68
N PRO A 171 -30.83 -5.77 -9.90
CA PRO A 171 -29.96 -5.60 -11.06
C PRO A 171 -29.57 -4.14 -11.37
N HIS A 172 -30.43 -3.17 -11.02
CA HIS A 172 -30.17 -1.74 -11.20
C HIS A 172 -28.96 -1.19 -10.40
N LEU A 173 -28.45 -1.93 -9.40
CA LEU A 173 -27.26 -1.56 -8.62
C LEU A 173 -25.95 -1.98 -9.31
N LEU A 174 -26.02 -2.98 -10.19
CA LEU A 174 -24.86 -3.58 -10.85
C LEU A 174 -24.41 -2.72 -12.04
N HIS A 175 -23.15 -2.92 -12.45
CA HIS A 175 -22.61 -2.27 -13.65
C HIS A 175 -23.53 -2.50 -14.88
N PRO A 176 -23.84 -1.48 -15.70
CA PRO A 176 -24.79 -1.59 -16.82
C PRO A 176 -24.50 -2.76 -17.78
N GLN A 177 -23.22 -3.02 -18.04
CA GLN A 177 -22.77 -4.14 -18.90
C GLN A 177 -23.12 -5.54 -18.37
N LEU A 178 -23.41 -5.67 -17.07
CA LEU A 178 -23.82 -6.94 -16.44
C LEU A 178 -25.34 -7.10 -16.41
N GLN A 179 -26.11 -6.02 -16.56
CA GLN A 179 -27.57 -6.05 -16.43
C GLN A 179 -28.24 -6.83 -17.58
N ASP A 180 -27.68 -6.75 -18.79
CA ASP A 180 -28.26 -7.34 -19.99
C ASP A 180 -27.74 -8.77 -20.30
N ARG A 181 -26.96 -9.38 -19.40
CA ARG A 181 -26.32 -10.68 -19.64
C ARG A 181 -27.19 -11.85 -19.13
N PRO A 182 -27.42 -12.90 -19.95
CA PRO A 182 -28.22 -14.06 -19.55
C PRO A 182 -27.58 -14.92 -18.45
N ASP A 183 -26.26 -14.82 -18.25
CA ASP A 183 -25.48 -15.66 -17.32
C ASP A 183 -25.24 -15.02 -15.93
N LEU A 184 -26.08 -14.07 -15.51
CA LEU A 184 -25.88 -13.32 -14.25
C LEU A 184 -25.72 -14.24 -13.02
N SER A 185 -26.43 -15.38 -13.00
CA SER A 185 -26.33 -16.39 -11.96
C SER A 185 -24.92 -17.01 -11.88
N HIS A 186 -24.24 -17.22 -13.00
CA HIS A 186 -22.88 -17.77 -13.01
C HIS A 186 -21.90 -16.82 -12.31
N TYR A 187 -22.00 -15.51 -12.58
CA TYR A 187 -21.19 -14.48 -11.93
C TYR A 187 -21.45 -14.41 -10.42
N GLN A 188 -22.71 -14.48 -10.00
CA GLN A 188 -23.09 -14.52 -8.60
C GLN A 188 -22.44 -15.71 -7.87
N HIS A 189 -22.54 -16.92 -8.43
CA HIS A 189 -21.94 -18.13 -7.85
C HIS A 189 -20.41 -18.04 -7.77
N HIS A 190 -19.77 -17.44 -8.78
CA HIS A 190 -18.32 -17.24 -8.79
C HIS A 190 -17.86 -16.30 -7.68
N ILE A 191 -18.47 -15.11 -7.57
CA ILE A 191 -18.14 -14.12 -6.53
C ILE A 191 -18.41 -14.71 -5.14
N LEU A 192 -19.52 -15.40 -4.96
CA LEU A 192 -19.88 -16.06 -3.71
C LEU A 192 -18.84 -17.13 -3.32
N ARG A 193 -18.38 -17.95 -4.28
CA ARG A 193 -17.34 -18.95 -4.03
C ARG A 193 -16.02 -18.31 -3.60
N VAL A 194 -15.66 -17.14 -4.15
CA VAL A 194 -14.44 -16.42 -3.77
C VAL A 194 -14.55 -15.87 -2.35
N ILE A 195 -15.66 -15.19 -2.02
CA ILE A 195 -15.88 -14.58 -0.70
C ILE A 195 -16.02 -15.66 0.39
N LEU A 196 -16.76 -16.73 0.13
CA LEU A 196 -17.02 -17.80 1.11
C LEU A 196 -15.80 -18.69 1.39
N ARG A 197 -14.78 -18.65 0.52
CA ARG A 197 -13.55 -19.44 0.69
C ARG A 197 -12.82 -19.10 1.99
N VAL A 198 -12.69 -17.80 2.31
CA VAL A 198 -11.95 -17.35 3.50
C VAL A 198 -12.67 -17.77 4.81
N PRO A 199 -13.98 -17.52 4.99
CA PRO A 199 -14.75 -18.04 6.13
C PRO A 199 -14.68 -19.56 6.28
N LEU A 200 -14.78 -20.32 5.18
CA LEU A 200 -14.72 -21.78 5.22
C LEU A 200 -13.36 -22.28 5.74
N MET A 201 -12.28 -21.63 5.31
CA MET A 201 -10.94 -21.97 5.79
C MET A 201 -10.72 -21.50 7.24
N CYS A 202 -11.31 -20.38 7.66
CA CYS A 202 -11.28 -19.94 9.07
C CYS A 202 -12.09 -20.87 9.98
N LEU A 203 -13.20 -21.42 9.49
CA LEU A 203 -13.95 -22.47 10.19
C LEU A 203 -13.08 -23.72 10.36
N LEU A 204 -12.40 -24.16 9.30
CA LEU A 204 -11.46 -25.27 9.38
C LEU A 204 -10.32 -24.98 10.37
N ALA A 205 -9.73 -23.78 10.31
CA ALA A 205 -8.67 -23.34 11.22
C ALA A 205 -9.14 -23.34 12.69
N SER A 206 -10.39 -22.93 12.95
CA SER A 206 -11.00 -22.95 14.29
C SER A 206 -11.16 -24.37 14.83
N VAL A 207 -11.64 -25.29 13.99
CA VAL A 207 -11.78 -26.71 14.35
C VAL A 207 -10.41 -27.33 14.63
N THR A 208 -9.40 -27.03 13.81
CA THR A 208 -8.04 -27.53 14.03
C THR A 208 -7.36 -26.91 15.23
N ALA A 209 -7.68 -25.67 15.60
CA ALA A 209 -7.12 -24.99 16.76
C ALA A 209 -7.47 -25.71 18.07
N ALA A 210 -8.64 -26.38 18.12
CA ALA A 210 -9.03 -27.22 19.26
C ALA A 210 -8.19 -28.50 19.41
N VAL A 211 -7.49 -28.92 18.34
CA VAL A 211 -6.65 -30.13 18.32
C VAL A 211 -5.17 -29.77 18.42
N CYS A 212 -4.70 -28.83 17.60
CA CYS A 212 -3.32 -28.36 17.53
C CYS A 212 -3.31 -26.90 17.04
N PHE A 213 -2.94 -25.97 17.93
CA PHE A 213 -2.95 -24.54 17.61
C PHE A 213 -1.89 -24.16 16.57
N GLN A 214 -0.73 -24.82 16.56
CA GLN A 214 0.33 -24.56 15.57
C GLN A 214 -0.16 -24.83 14.14
N LEU A 215 -0.97 -25.87 13.96
CA LEU A 215 -1.53 -26.23 12.66
C LEU A 215 -2.56 -25.21 12.17
N SER A 216 -3.25 -24.52 13.09
CA SER A 216 -4.18 -23.43 12.78
C SER A 216 -3.46 -22.23 12.16
N TYR A 217 -2.28 -21.85 12.68
CA TYR A 217 -1.47 -20.78 12.10
C TYR A 217 -0.97 -21.12 10.69
N VAL A 218 -0.58 -22.37 10.45
CA VAL A 218 -0.21 -22.84 9.10
C VAL A 218 -1.39 -22.76 8.13
N LEU A 219 -2.59 -23.16 8.57
CA LEU A 219 -3.79 -23.03 7.76
C LEU A 219 -4.12 -21.57 7.44
N LEU A 220 -3.97 -20.68 8.41
CA LEU A 220 -4.20 -19.25 8.21
C LEU A 220 -3.18 -18.63 7.24
N ALA A 221 -1.92 -19.06 7.30
CA ALA A 221 -0.91 -18.70 6.30
C ALA A 221 -1.28 -19.22 4.90
N ILE A 222 -1.77 -20.47 4.78
CA ILE A 222 -2.23 -21.03 3.50
C ILE A 222 -3.36 -20.18 2.90
N VAL A 223 -4.30 -19.68 3.71
CA VAL A 223 -5.42 -18.83 3.25
C VAL A 223 -4.93 -17.61 2.46
N ILE A 224 -3.84 -16.99 2.90
CA ILE A 224 -3.25 -15.81 2.26
C ILE A 224 -2.75 -16.15 0.84
N PHE A 225 -2.03 -17.26 0.68
CA PHE A 225 -1.39 -17.63 -0.59
C PHE A 225 -2.29 -18.41 -1.56
N LEU A 226 -3.37 -19.01 -1.04
CA LEU A 226 -4.23 -19.91 -1.79
C LEU A 226 -4.85 -19.32 -3.08
N PRO A 227 -5.31 -18.05 -3.12
CA PRO A 227 -5.83 -17.43 -4.35
C PRO A 227 -4.76 -17.30 -5.46
N TYR A 228 -3.51 -17.07 -5.08
CA TYR A 228 -2.38 -16.91 -5.99
C TYR A 228 -1.91 -18.26 -6.54
N ILE A 229 -1.84 -19.28 -5.68
CA ILE A 229 -1.50 -20.67 -6.08
C ILE A 229 -2.53 -21.21 -7.08
N SER A 230 -3.83 -20.95 -6.87
CA SER A 230 -4.86 -21.39 -7.82
C SER A 230 -4.74 -20.72 -9.19
N ALA A 231 -4.30 -19.46 -9.24
CA ALA A 231 -4.10 -18.75 -10.50
C ALA A 231 -2.89 -19.26 -11.28
N ALA A 232 -1.76 -19.51 -10.60
CA ALA A 232 -0.54 -20.01 -11.23
C ALA A 232 -0.74 -21.40 -11.87
N ARG A 233 -1.50 -22.28 -11.20
CA ARG A 233 -1.79 -23.63 -11.71
C ARG A 233 -2.67 -23.62 -12.97
N CYS A 234 -3.57 -22.64 -13.10
CA CYS A 234 -4.42 -22.49 -14.27
C CYS A 234 -3.65 -21.92 -15.48
N GLY A 235 -2.75 -20.96 -15.24
CA GLY A 235 -1.89 -20.38 -16.29
C GLY A 235 -0.90 -21.37 -16.92
N SER A 236 -0.41 -22.35 -16.15
CA SER A 236 0.55 -23.35 -16.65
C SER A 236 -0.09 -24.49 -17.46
N GLY A 237 -1.42 -24.64 -17.44
CA GLY A 237 -2.16 -25.69 -18.17
C GLY A 237 -2.60 -25.30 -19.58
N ALA A 238 -2.54 -24.01 -19.93
CA ALA A 238 -2.98 -23.50 -21.24
C ALA A 238 -1.98 -23.78 -22.39
N GLY A 239 -0.76 -24.22 -22.09
CA GLY A 239 0.29 -24.45 -23.08
C GLY A 239 0.20 -25.77 -23.87
N SER A 240 -0.71 -26.69 -23.52
CA SER A 240 -0.74 -28.05 -24.10
C SER A 240 -1.88 -28.31 -25.10
N TRP A 241 -2.78 -27.36 -25.34
CA TRP A 241 -3.99 -27.57 -26.16
C TRP A 241 -4.07 -26.63 -27.38
N ALA A 242 -2.93 -26.28 -27.98
CA ALA A 242 -2.83 -25.42 -29.17
C ALA A 242 -3.07 -26.18 -30.48
N GLY A 243 -4.12 -27.01 -30.57
CA GLY A 243 -4.36 -27.87 -31.74
C GLY A 243 -5.80 -28.21 -32.10
N GLY A 244 -6.80 -27.63 -31.43
CA GLY A 244 -8.21 -27.83 -31.77
C GLY A 244 -9.00 -26.58 -31.45
N GLY A 245 -9.92 -26.19 -32.35
CA GLY A 245 -10.72 -24.97 -32.25
C GLY A 245 -11.22 -24.72 -30.83
N VAL A 246 -10.93 -23.52 -30.33
CA VAL A 246 -11.27 -23.05 -28.98
C VAL A 246 -12.78 -23.20 -28.78
N PRO A 247 -13.27 -24.07 -27.88
CA PRO A 247 -14.69 -24.19 -27.60
C PRO A 247 -15.25 -22.84 -27.14
N GLU A 248 -16.49 -22.53 -27.49
CA GLU A 248 -17.17 -21.28 -27.11
C GLU A 248 -17.26 -21.08 -25.57
N GLU A 249 -17.11 -22.16 -24.79
CA GLU A 249 -16.91 -22.14 -23.32
C GLU A 249 -15.58 -21.48 -22.88
N LEU A 250 -14.61 -21.27 -23.77
CA LEU A 250 -13.34 -20.59 -23.50
C LEU A 250 -13.40 -19.07 -23.74
N LEU A 251 -14.44 -18.57 -24.42
CA LEU A 251 -14.81 -17.14 -24.39
C LEU A 251 -15.60 -16.77 -23.13
N LEU A 252 -15.98 -17.78 -22.33
CA LEU A 252 -16.61 -17.68 -21.01
C LEU A 252 -15.59 -17.41 -19.88
N TYR A 253 -14.44 -16.79 -20.19
CA TYR A 253 -13.34 -16.52 -19.23
C TYR A 253 -13.05 -15.04 -18.99
N SER A 254 -13.67 -14.15 -19.74
CA SER A 254 -13.45 -12.71 -19.62
C SER A 254 -14.78 -12.04 -19.35
N PHE A 255 -15.01 -11.60 -18.11
CA PHE A 255 -15.22 -10.18 -17.88
C PHE A 255 -15.03 -9.69 -16.44
N LEU A 256 -15.11 -10.47 -15.34
CA LEU A 256 -14.86 -9.90 -13.98
C LEU A 256 -14.27 -10.82 -12.86
N PRO A 257 -13.53 -11.90 -13.16
CA PRO A 257 -12.53 -12.42 -12.20
C PRO A 257 -11.10 -12.02 -12.56
N HIS A 258 -10.77 -11.88 -13.85
CA HIS A 258 -9.42 -11.56 -14.32
C HIS A 258 -9.10 -10.06 -14.39
N GLU A 259 -10.01 -9.18 -14.00
CA GLU A 259 -9.78 -7.74 -14.05
C GLU A 259 -8.65 -7.34 -13.08
N PRO A 260 -7.75 -6.42 -13.44
CA PRO A 260 -6.81 -5.79 -12.50
C PRO A 260 -7.52 -5.24 -11.24
N LEU A 261 -6.81 -5.15 -10.11
CA LEU A 261 -7.31 -4.35 -8.98
C LEU A 261 -7.48 -2.91 -9.48
N SER A 262 -8.51 -2.20 -9.02
CA SER A 262 -8.64 -0.78 -9.35
C SER A 262 -7.38 -0.06 -8.86
N LYS A 263 -6.75 0.69 -9.77
CA LYS A 263 -5.55 1.47 -9.49
C LYS A 263 -5.81 2.48 -8.38
N GLU A 264 -6.90 3.24 -8.51
CA GLU A 264 -7.32 4.26 -7.54
C GLU A 264 -7.50 3.69 -6.14
N ARG A 265 -8.17 2.52 -6.04
CA ARG A 265 -8.35 1.80 -4.77
C ARG A 265 -7.00 1.45 -4.14
N LEU A 266 -6.08 0.92 -4.93
CA LEU A 266 -4.76 0.52 -4.47
C LEU A 266 -3.91 1.72 -4.04
N GLU A 267 -3.98 2.82 -4.78
CA GLU A 267 -3.33 4.09 -4.42
C GLU A 267 -3.89 4.62 -3.09
N ALA A 268 -5.23 4.72 -2.95
CA ALA A 268 -5.88 5.16 -1.72
C ALA A 268 -5.53 4.30 -0.50
N PHE A 269 -5.49 2.97 -0.66
CA PHE A 269 -5.06 2.06 0.40
C PHE A 269 -3.58 2.28 0.77
N SER A 270 -2.71 2.45 -0.23
CA SER A 270 -1.28 2.68 -0.03
C SER A 270 -1.02 4.01 0.69
N ASP A 271 -1.66 5.09 0.23
CA ASP A 271 -1.57 6.42 0.83
C ASP A 271 -2.02 6.41 2.29
N GLY A 272 -3.09 5.67 2.62
CA GLY A 272 -3.54 5.49 3.99
C GLY A 272 -2.51 4.81 4.89
N VAL A 273 -1.81 3.78 4.39
CA VAL A 273 -0.73 3.11 5.15
C VAL A 273 0.44 4.07 5.40
N TYR A 274 0.91 4.78 4.37
CA TYR A 274 2.01 5.75 4.52
C TYR A 274 1.66 6.89 5.48
N ALA A 275 0.44 7.42 5.38
CA ALA A 275 -0.04 8.46 6.27
C ALA A 275 -0.04 7.97 7.73
N ILE A 276 -0.54 6.75 7.98
CA ILE A 276 -0.60 6.22 9.35
C ILE A 276 0.78 5.93 9.91
N VAL A 277 1.69 5.37 9.11
CA VAL A 277 3.10 5.21 9.52
C VAL A 277 3.71 6.55 9.93
N ALA A 278 3.54 7.60 9.12
CA ALA A 278 4.03 8.92 9.46
C ALA A 278 3.40 9.49 10.74
N THR A 279 2.10 9.24 10.97
CA THR A 279 1.43 9.66 12.21
C THR A 279 1.92 8.91 13.44
N LEU A 280 2.21 7.61 13.32
CA LEU A 280 2.74 6.82 14.43
C LEU A 280 4.13 7.34 14.87
N LEU A 281 4.98 7.71 13.90
CA LEU A 281 6.30 8.29 14.21
C LEU A 281 6.22 9.61 14.99
N ILE A 282 5.28 10.50 14.67
CA ILE A 282 5.15 11.77 15.41
C ILE A 282 4.43 11.58 16.75
N LEU A 283 3.54 10.59 16.87
CA LEU A 283 2.89 10.28 18.15
C LEU A 283 3.90 9.76 19.18
N ASP A 284 4.86 8.93 18.76
CA ASP A 284 5.97 8.45 19.59
C ASP A 284 6.76 9.61 20.20
N ILE A 285 7.18 10.57 19.37
CA ILE A 285 7.84 11.81 19.81
C ILE A 285 6.97 12.64 20.76
N CYS A 286 5.66 12.74 20.48
CA CYS A 286 4.73 13.50 21.31
C CYS A 286 4.53 12.87 22.69
N GLU A 287 4.68 11.55 22.81
CA GLU A 287 4.53 10.82 24.07
C GLU A 287 5.81 10.88 24.92
N ASP A 288 6.98 10.65 24.31
CA ASP A 288 8.23 10.47 25.05
C ASP A 288 9.08 11.74 25.23
N ASN A 289 8.99 12.71 24.32
CA ASN A 289 9.89 13.87 24.31
C ASN A 289 9.25 15.16 24.87
N VAL A 290 8.08 15.06 25.48
CA VAL A 290 7.44 16.18 26.19
C VAL A 290 7.80 16.10 27.69
N PRO A 291 8.70 16.97 28.21
CA PRO A 291 9.19 16.83 29.57
C PRO A 291 8.16 17.25 30.62
N ASP A 292 8.05 16.46 31.68
CA ASP A 292 7.24 16.82 32.85
C ASP A 292 7.74 18.09 33.53
N PRO A 293 6.85 19.03 33.94
CA PRO A 293 7.25 20.26 34.63
C PRO A 293 8.08 20.03 35.90
N SER A 294 7.78 18.96 36.64
CA SER A 294 8.54 18.54 37.82
C SER A 294 9.97 18.15 37.46
N LEU A 295 10.16 17.39 36.38
CA LEU A 295 11.46 16.93 35.90
C LEU A 295 12.31 18.10 35.39
N VAL A 296 11.70 19.08 34.70
CA VAL A 296 12.39 20.32 34.28
C VAL A 296 12.87 21.12 35.49
N SER A 297 12.04 21.25 36.53
CA SER A 297 12.41 21.98 37.73
C SER A 297 13.55 21.32 38.50
N GLN A 298 13.55 19.98 38.61
CA GLN A 298 14.54 19.23 39.39
C GLN A 298 15.86 19.00 38.67
N ARG A 299 15.81 18.62 37.39
CA ARG A 299 16.99 18.19 36.63
C ARG A 299 17.66 19.33 35.85
N PHE A 300 16.89 20.34 35.47
CA PHE A 300 17.33 21.41 34.57
C PHE A 300 17.24 22.81 35.19
N ASN A 301 17.08 22.91 36.52
CA ASN A 301 16.92 24.17 37.26
C ASN A 301 15.82 25.09 36.70
N GLY A 302 14.73 24.50 36.19
CA GLY A 302 13.62 25.24 35.57
C GLY A 302 13.88 25.73 34.14
N SER A 303 15.04 25.40 33.53
CA SER A 303 15.35 25.79 32.16
C SER A 303 14.80 24.77 31.15
N LEU A 304 13.67 25.11 30.52
CA LEU A 304 13.07 24.31 29.46
C LEU A 304 14.01 24.16 28.24
N VAL A 305 14.79 25.18 27.91
CA VAL A 305 15.73 25.14 26.77
C VAL A 305 16.77 24.05 26.94
N LEU A 306 17.25 23.84 28.17
CA LEU A 306 18.26 22.82 28.46
C LEU A 306 17.65 21.42 28.38
N ALA A 307 16.40 21.26 28.83
CA ALA A 307 15.63 20.01 28.66
C ALA A 307 15.35 19.68 27.19
N LEU A 308 14.91 20.66 26.40
CA LEU A 308 14.63 20.44 24.97
C LEU A 308 15.91 20.14 24.19
N ARG A 309 17.05 20.73 24.57
CA ARG A 309 18.34 20.43 23.94
C ARG A 309 18.80 19.00 24.20
N SER A 310 18.43 18.38 25.33
CA SER A 310 18.75 16.97 25.57
C SER A 310 17.98 16.01 24.65
N TYR A 311 16.81 16.40 24.16
CA TYR A 311 16.02 15.62 23.19
C TYR A 311 16.38 15.89 21.71
N GLY A 312 17.47 16.63 21.47
CA GLY A 312 17.88 17.02 20.11
C GLY A 312 18.10 15.85 19.13
N PRO A 313 18.84 14.79 19.53
CA PRO A 313 19.04 13.60 18.69
C PRO A 313 17.75 12.90 18.28
N GLU A 314 16.76 12.84 19.18
CA GLU A 314 15.46 12.22 18.95
C GLU A 314 14.67 12.93 17.87
N TYR A 315 14.65 14.27 17.91
CA TYR A 315 14.04 15.07 16.84
C TYR A 315 14.72 14.83 15.49
N LEU A 316 16.05 14.70 15.46
CA LEU A 316 16.77 14.42 14.22
C LEU A 316 16.44 13.03 13.67
N ALA A 317 16.38 12.01 14.54
CA ALA A 317 15.98 10.65 14.17
C ALA A 317 14.54 10.60 13.63
N TYR A 318 13.63 11.39 14.22
CA TYR A 318 12.27 11.57 13.69
C TYR A 318 12.28 12.14 12.27
N PHE A 319 13.03 13.22 12.00
CA PHE A 319 13.11 13.79 10.65
C PHE A 319 13.71 12.81 9.63
N GLY A 320 14.71 12.02 10.02
CA GLY A 320 15.29 10.96 9.18
C GLY A 320 14.26 9.87 8.86
N SER A 321 13.49 9.44 9.85
CA SER A 321 12.45 8.42 9.69
C SER A 321 11.29 8.92 8.84
N PHE A 322 10.82 10.15 9.08
CA PHE A 322 9.78 10.80 8.27
C PHE A 322 10.24 10.96 6.81
N ALA A 323 11.49 11.38 6.58
CA ALA A 323 12.06 11.46 5.24
C ALA A 323 12.12 10.09 4.56
N THR A 324 12.46 9.03 5.29
CA THR A 324 12.48 7.65 4.78
C THR A 324 11.10 7.21 4.30
N VAL A 325 10.08 7.38 5.14
CA VAL A 325 8.67 7.09 4.81
C VAL A 325 8.20 7.91 3.60
N GLY A 326 8.44 9.22 3.61
CA GLY A 326 8.03 10.13 2.54
C GLY A 326 8.71 9.85 1.21
N LEU A 327 9.96 9.42 1.20
CA LEU A 327 10.68 9.07 -0.02
C LEU A 327 10.26 7.69 -0.55
N LEU A 328 9.98 6.71 0.32
CA LEU A 328 9.36 5.44 -0.10
C LEU A 328 7.97 5.67 -0.72
N TRP A 329 7.16 6.56 -0.12
CA TRP A 329 5.89 7.01 -0.71
C TRP A 329 6.11 7.70 -2.05
N PHE A 330 7.08 8.60 -2.16
CA PHE A 330 7.38 9.30 -3.41
C PHE A 330 7.78 8.35 -4.54
N VAL A 331 8.58 7.31 -4.24
CA VAL A 331 8.95 6.27 -5.21
C VAL A 331 7.72 5.48 -5.65
N HIS A 332 6.86 5.08 -4.70
CA HIS A 332 5.60 4.40 -4.98
C HIS A 332 4.66 5.26 -5.84
N HIS A 333 4.42 6.52 -5.47
CA HIS A 333 3.63 7.46 -6.24
C HIS A 333 4.19 7.64 -7.66
N SER A 334 5.51 7.84 -7.80
CA SER A 334 6.18 7.93 -9.10
C SER A 334 6.03 6.66 -9.93
N LEU A 335 5.97 5.48 -9.32
CA LEU A 335 5.74 4.21 -10.00
C LEU A 335 4.32 4.14 -10.54
N PHE A 336 3.32 4.35 -9.68
CA PHE A 336 1.92 4.21 -10.06
C PHE A 336 1.43 5.32 -11.00
N LEU A 337 2.05 6.51 -11.01
CA LEU A 337 1.82 7.51 -12.06
C LEU A 337 2.07 6.96 -13.47
N HIS A 338 3.03 6.05 -13.65
CA HIS A 338 3.39 5.47 -14.95
C HIS A 338 2.73 4.12 -15.23
N VAL A 339 2.05 3.53 -14.23
CA VAL A 339 1.30 2.28 -14.36
C VAL A 339 -0.10 2.60 -14.88
N THR A 340 -0.46 1.98 -16.01
CA THR A 340 -1.80 2.07 -16.61
C THR A 340 -2.75 1.00 -16.10
N LYS A 341 -2.23 -0.21 -15.83
CA LYS A 341 -3.02 -1.39 -15.44
C LYS A 341 -2.31 -2.17 -14.35
N VAL A 342 -3.02 -2.51 -13.27
CA VAL A 342 -2.44 -3.18 -12.10
C VAL A 342 -2.73 -4.68 -12.11
N THR A 343 -1.73 -5.50 -12.44
CA THR A 343 -1.90 -6.96 -12.40
C THR A 343 -2.06 -7.49 -10.96
N ARG A 344 -2.59 -8.70 -10.80
CA ARG A 344 -2.74 -9.34 -9.48
C ARG A 344 -1.40 -9.54 -8.76
N LEU A 345 -0.34 -9.86 -9.51
CA LEU A 345 1.00 -10.03 -8.96
C LEU A 345 1.54 -8.68 -8.46
N MET A 346 1.35 -7.60 -9.22
CA MET A 346 1.69 -6.24 -8.76
C MET A 346 0.93 -5.87 -7.49
N GLY A 347 -0.37 -6.21 -7.40
CA GLY A 347 -1.16 -6.02 -6.19
C GLY A 347 -0.62 -6.78 -4.98
N LEU A 348 -0.23 -8.05 -5.15
CA LEU A 348 0.39 -8.85 -4.08
C LEU A 348 1.73 -8.26 -3.62
N LEU A 349 2.59 -7.90 -4.57
CA LEU A 349 3.89 -7.28 -4.26
C LEU A 349 3.69 -5.93 -3.57
N ASN A 350 2.67 -5.15 -3.96
CA ASN A 350 2.29 -3.92 -3.27
C ASN A 350 1.89 -4.21 -1.82
N THR A 351 1.04 -5.22 -1.58
CA THR A 351 0.67 -5.61 -0.22
C THR A 351 1.88 -5.98 0.63
N PHE A 352 2.86 -6.72 0.07
CA PHE A 352 4.10 -7.02 0.79
C PHE A 352 4.93 -5.76 1.06
N SER A 353 5.09 -4.87 0.07
CA SER A 353 5.77 -3.59 0.26
C SER A 353 5.14 -2.80 1.42
N LEU A 354 3.81 -2.67 1.43
CA LEU A 354 3.07 -1.96 2.47
C LEU A 354 3.17 -2.64 3.85
N ALA A 355 3.22 -3.96 3.91
CA ALA A 355 3.43 -4.68 5.17
C ALA A 355 4.81 -4.38 5.79
N PHE A 356 5.86 -4.22 4.97
CA PHE A 356 7.16 -3.79 5.46
C PHE A 356 7.19 -2.29 5.78
N VAL A 357 6.55 -1.44 4.98
CA VAL A 357 6.38 -0.01 5.30
C VAL A 357 5.67 0.17 6.64
N GLY A 358 4.62 -0.61 6.91
CA GLY A 358 3.91 -0.61 8.20
C GLY A 358 4.76 -1.03 9.39
N GLY A 359 5.91 -1.68 9.17
CA GLY A 359 6.90 -2.02 10.19
C GLY A 359 7.93 -0.93 10.47
N LEU A 360 7.94 0.19 9.73
CA LEU A 360 8.89 1.29 9.95
C LEU A 360 8.78 1.95 11.34
N PRO A 361 7.60 2.09 11.98
CA PRO A 361 7.53 2.59 13.36
C PRO A 361 8.29 1.71 14.34
N LEU A 362 8.24 0.38 14.16
CA LEU A 362 9.02 -0.56 14.96
C LEU A 362 10.53 -0.38 14.74
N ALA A 363 10.95 -0.20 13.49
CA ALA A 363 12.36 0.08 13.16
C ALA A 363 12.88 1.35 13.85
N TYR A 364 12.06 2.41 13.84
CA TYR A 364 12.38 3.67 14.50
C TYR A 364 12.53 3.50 16.01
N GLN A 365 11.53 2.92 16.67
CA GLN A 365 11.52 2.72 18.12
C GLN A 365 12.70 1.85 18.58
N LEU A 366 12.95 0.71 17.91
CA LEU A 366 14.07 -0.18 18.25
C LEU A 366 15.43 0.52 18.14
N THR A 367 15.61 1.40 17.15
CA THR A 367 16.89 2.10 16.95
C THR A 367 17.13 3.18 18.01
N HIS A 368 16.07 3.66 18.68
CA HIS A 368 16.14 4.68 19.71
C HIS A 368 16.17 4.12 21.14
N GLU A 369 15.47 3.01 21.41
CA GLU A 369 15.34 2.42 22.75
C GLU A 369 16.66 1.85 23.31
N PHE A 370 17.55 1.36 22.43
CA PHE A 370 18.78 0.72 22.88
C PHE A 370 19.94 1.71 23.14
N PRO A 371 20.72 1.51 24.22
CA PRO A 371 21.89 2.34 24.49
C PRO A 371 22.91 2.29 23.35
N THR A 372 23.54 3.43 23.09
CA THR A 372 24.63 3.55 22.11
C THR A 372 25.79 2.62 22.48
N HIS A 373 26.37 1.98 21.46
CA HIS A 373 27.40 0.94 21.53
C HIS A 373 26.98 -0.40 22.15
N SER A 374 25.69 -0.68 22.29
CA SER A 374 25.21 -2.00 22.71
C SER A 374 25.10 -2.99 21.55
N GLN A 375 25.15 -4.31 21.84
CA GLN A 375 24.88 -5.33 20.80
C GLN A 375 23.44 -5.22 20.26
N ASN A 376 22.51 -4.81 21.11
CA ASN A 376 21.11 -4.64 20.75
C ASN A 376 20.90 -3.49 19.76
N GLU A 377 21.70 -2.41 19.85
CA GLU A 377 21.69 -1.31 18.88
C GLU A 377 22.08 -1.80 17.47
N LEU A 378 23.10 -2.66 17.37
CA LEU A 378 23.49 -3.26 16.09
C LEU A 378 22.36 -4.09 15.48
N GLU A 379 21.72 -4.94 16.29
CA GLU A 379 20.60 -5.77 15.85
C GLU A 379 19.39 -4.92 15.43
N ALA A 380 19.09 -3.84 16.17
CA ALA A 380 18.04 -2.89 15.81
C ALA A 380 18.32 -2.20 14.47
N ILE A 381 19.53 -1.68 14.26
CA ILE A 381 19.94 -1.08 12.98
C ILE A 381 19.82 -2.09 11.83
N GLN A 382 20.22 -3.34 12.06
CA GLN A 382 20.10 -4.40 11.08
C GLN A 382 18.63 -4.71 10.72
N ILE A 383 17.75 -4.80 11.72
CA ILE A 383 16.31 -4.96 11.53
C ILE A 383 15.74 -3.78 10.72
N SER A 384 16.12 -2.54 11.07
CA SER A 384 15.72 -1.33 10.33
C SER A 384 16.14 -1.39 8.86
N CYS A 385 17.38 -1.80 8.58
CA CYS A 385 17.87 -1.98 7.21
C CYS A 385 17.10 -3.06 6.44
N ILE A 386 16.78 -4.18 7.09
CA ILE A 386 16.00 -5.28 6.50
C ILE A 386 14.58 -4.80 6.14
N ILE A 387 13.93 -4.06 7.03
CA ILE A 387 12.58 -3.53 6.80
C ILE A 387 12.58 -2.56 5.61
N ILE A 388 13.51 -1.60 5.57
CA ILE A 388 13.64 -0.63 4.47
C ILE A 388 13.98 -1.36 3.16
N PHE A 389 14.87 -2.35 3.21
CA PHE A 389 15.25 -3.15 2.04
C PHE A 389 14.05 -3.87 1.44
N PHE A 390 13.28 -4.61 2.23
CA PHE A 390 12.11 -5.34 1.72
C PHE A 390 10.99 -4.40 1.27
N ALA A 391 10.75 -3.30 1.99
CA ALA A 391 9.79 -2.28 1.58
C ALA A 391 10.08 -1.75 0.17
N GLY A 392 11.34 -1.39 -0.13
CA GLY A 392 11.76 -0.92 -1.45
C GLY A 392 11.89 -2.04 -2.49
N LEU A 393 12.39 -3.23 -2.10
CA LEU A 393 12.59 -4.36 -3.02
C LEU A 393 11.27 -4.78 -3.67
N PHE A 394 10.19 -4.86 -2.89
CA PHE A 394 8.88 -5.21 -3.46
C PHE A 394 8.37 -4.17 -4.45
N GLN A 395 8.64 -2.87 -4.26
CA GLN A 395 8.34 -1.84 -5.27
C GLN A 395 9.16 -2.03 -6.55
N LEU A 396 10.44 -2.36 -6.42
CA LEU A 396 11.28 -2.70 -7.57
C LEU A 396 10.77 -3.96 -8.27
N CYS A 397 10.30 -4.97 -7.55
CA CYS A 397 9.68 -6.16 -8.13
C CYS A 397 8.37 -5.82 -8.89
N ILE A 398 7.54 -4.91 -8.38
CA ILE A 398 6.34 -4.42 -9.11
C ILE A 398 6.75 -3.84 -10.46
N TRP A 399 7.81 -3.02 -10.48
CA TRP A 399 8.36 -2.44 -11.70
C TRP A 399 8.85 -3.50 -12.68
N VAL A 400 9.61 -4.50 -12.21
CA VAL A 400 10.09 -5.61 -13.06
C VAL A 400 8.92 -6.41 -13.66
N VAL A 401 7.88 -6.67 -12.86
CA VAL A 401 6.66 -7.34 -13.35
C VAL A 401 5.92 -6.48 -14.38
N ALA A 402 5.85 -5.17 -14.17
CA ALA A 402 5.24 -4.24 -15.12
C ALA A 402 6.03 -4.16 -16.44
N LEU A 403 7.35 -4.25 -16.39
CA LEU A 403 8.22 -4.30 -17.57
C LEU A 403 8.04 -5.58 -18.40
N HIS A 404 7.77 -6.72 -17.76
CA HIS A 404 7.48 -7.97 -18.47
C HIS A 404 6.25 -7.84 -19.39
N HIS A 405 5.26 -7.04 -18.98
CA HIS A 405 4.05 -6.75 -19.76
C HIS A 405 3.97 -5.25 -20.13
N GLN A 406 5.09 -4.67 -20.56
CA GLN A 406 5.26 -3.23 -20.78
C GLN A 406 4.27 -2.58 -21.75
N GLN A 407 3.69 -3.33 -22.70
CA GLN A 407 2.72 -2.81 -23.66
C GLN A 407 1.36 -2.49 -23.01
N GLU A 408 0.93 -3.31 -22.05
CA GLU A 408 -0.36 -3.16 -21.36
C GLU A 408 -0.28 -2.36 -20.06
N CYS A 409 0.82 -2.53 -19.31
CA CYS A 409 0.91 -2.07 -17.92
C CYS A 409 1.61 -0.71 -17.77
N LEU A 410 2.37 -0.26 -18.77
CA LEU A 410 3.25 0.90 -18.66
C LEU A 410 3.05 1.92 -19.79
N LEU A 411 3.18 3.20 -19.43
CA LEU A 411 3.26 4.30 -20.38
C LEU A 411 4.52 4.20 -21.27
N PRO A 412 4.47 4.65 -22.54
CA PRO A 412 5.60 4.54 -23.48
C PRO A 412 6.93 5.11 -22.98
N ARG A 413 6.91 6.20 -22.20
CA ARG A 413 8.11 6.92 -21.72
C ARG A 413 9.01 6.10 -20.79
N VAL A 414 8.46 5.10 -20.11
CA VAL A 414 9.19 4.30 -19.11
C VAL A 414 9.47 2.86 -19.56
N ARG A 415 9.04 2.51 -20.79
CA ARG A 415 9.34 1.22 -21.43
C ARG A 415 10.84 1.06 -21.68
N TYR A 416 11.29 -0.14 -22.03
CA TYR A 416 12.69 -0.33 -22.43
C TYR A 416 13.06 0.62 -23.56
N GLY A 417 14.15 1.38 -23.38
CA GLY A 417 14.59 2.42 -24.31
C GLY A 417 13.88 3.78 -24.18
N GLY A 418 12.91 3.92 -23.26
CA GLY A 418 12.24 5.19 -23.00
C GLY A 418 13.09 6.18 -22.19
N SER A 419 12.83 7.48 -22.38
CA SER A 419 13.60 8.57 -21.76
C SER A 419 13.61 8.56 -20.22
N GLU A 420 12.53 8.11 -19.59
CA GLU A 420 12.40 8.08 -18.13
C GLU A 420 12.63 6.67 -17.53
N HIS A 421 12.91 5.66 -18.36
CA HIS A 421 13.13 4.27 -17.92
C HIS A 421 14.25 4.15 -16.89
N LEU A 422 15.42 4.70 -17.24
CA LEU A 422 16.59 4.63 -16.38
C LEU A 422 16.42 5.46 -15.10
N LEU A 423 15.71 6.59 -15.18
CA LEU A 423 15.40 7.38 -14.00
C LEU A 423 14.49 6.61 -13.05
N MET A 424 13.46 5.94 -13.57
CA MET A 424 12.54 5.14 -12.78
C MET A 424 13.27 3.97 -12.10
N LEU A 425 14.13 3.26 -12.84
CA LEU A 425 14.97 2.20 -12.28
C LEU A 425 15.86 2.73 -11.16
N ALA A 426 16.53 3.87 -11.37
CA ALA A 426 17.40 4.48 -10.36
C ALA A 426 16.63 4.91 -9.09
N LYS A 427 15.41 5.46 -9.24
CA LYS A 427 14.54 5.80 -8.10
C LYS A 427 14.19 4.57 -7.27
N LEU A 428 13.79 3.48 -7.93
CA LEU A 428 13.34 2.24 -7.27
C LEU A 428 14.48 1.42 -6.67
N SER A 429 15.69 1.50 -7.25
CA SER A 429 16.85 0.75 -6.76
C SER A 429 17.60 1.46 -5.63
N LEU A 430 17.46 2.78 -5.49
CA LEU A 430 18.25 3.57 -4.54
C LEU A 430 18.12 3.06 -3.09
N TYR A 431 16.91 2.96 -2.55
CA TYR A 431 16.70 2.45 -1.18
C TYR A 431 17.15 1.01 -0.99
N PRO A 432 16.74 0.03 -1.84
CA PRO A 432 17.22 -1.34 -1.70
C PRO A 432 18.74 -1.48 -1.73
N CYS A 433 19.42 -0.77 -2.65
CA CYS A 433 20.87 -0.83 -2.76
C CYS A 433 21.57 -0.20 -1.55
N VAL A 434 21.10 0.97 -1.09
CA VAL A 434 21.71 1.64 0.06
C VAL A 434 21.42 0.88 1.35
N ALA A 435 20.20 0.42 1.59
CA ALA A 435 19.85 -0.36 2.77
C ALA A 435 20.63 -1.68 2.85
N LEU A 436 20.79 -2.38 1.72
CA LEU A 436 21.62 -3.58 1.65
C LEU A 436 23.09 -3.26 1.88
N GLY A 437 23.59 -2.18 1.28
CA GLY A 437 24.97 -1.71 1.47
C GLY A 437 25.26 -1.37 2.93
N THR A 438 24.36 -0.63 3.59
CA THR A 438 24.41 -0.30 5.02
C THR A 438 24.41 -1.55 5.87
N PHE A 439 23.48 -2.50 5.62
CA PHE A 439 23.44 -3.77 6.33
C PHE A 439 24.77 -4.52 6.23
N LEU A 440 25.29 -4.73 5.01
CA LEU A 440 26.56 -5.40 4.78
C LEU A 440 27.72 -4.67 5.46
N LEU A 441 27.74 -3.34 5.42
CA LEU A 441 28.77 -2.53 6.06
C LEU A 441 28.69 -2.63 7.59
N THR A 442 27.50 -2.69 8.18
CA THR A 442 27.34 -2.92 9.63
C THR A 442 27.78 -4.32 10.07
N CYS A 443 27.64 -5.33 9.22
CA CYS A 443 28.14 -6.67 9.49
C CYS A 443 29.69 -6.73 9.51
N VAL A 444 30.35 -5.91 8.67
CA VAL A 444 31.82 -5.88 8.58
C VAL A 444 32.43 -4.89 9.58
N LEU A 445 31.82 -3.72 9.75
CA LEU A 445 32.27 -2.62 10.63
C LEU A 445 31.28 -2.43 11.78
N SER A 446 31.13 -3.44 12.64
CA SER A 446 30.17 -3.41 13.75
C SER A 446 30.36 -2.22 14.71
N GLN A 447 31.59 -1.72 14.87
CA GLN A 447 31.91 -0.56 15.70
C GLN A 447 31.36 0.77 15.16
N PHE A 448 31.07 0.85 13.86
CA PHE A 448 30.62 2.07 13.18
C PHE A 448 29.18 1.95 12.66
N SER A 449 28.39 0.99 13.16
CA SER A 449 27.02 0.75 12.70
C SER A 449 26.12 2.00 12.76
N ALA A 450 26.06 2.66 13.92
CA ALA A 450 25.27 3.87 14.13
C ALA A 450 25.66 5.04 13.21
N PRO A 451 26.94 5.47 13.10
CA PRO A 451 27.31 6.56 12.20
C PRO A 451 27.08 6.22 10.73
N ILE A 452 27.25 4.95 10.32
CA ILE A 452 26.92 4.51 8.95
C ILE A 452 25.41 4.67 8.70
N PHE A 453 24.58 4.23 9.64
CA PHE A 453 23.12 4.30 9.53
C PHE A 453 22.63 5.75 9.45
N HIS A 454 23.10 6.63 10.34
CA HIS A 454 22.75 8.06 10.27
C HIS A 454 23.25 8.73 8.99
N LEU A 455 24.43 8.33 8.49
CA LEU A 455 24.92 8.81 7.20
C LEU A 455 24.00 8.38 6.05
N MET A 456 23.49 7.15 6.08
CA MET A 456 22.47 6.70 5.12
C MET A 456 21.23 7.58 5.17
N GLU A 457 20.65 7.81 6.36
CA GLU A 457 19.44 8.62 6.53
C GLU A 457 19.60 10.06 6.00
N LEU A 458 20.78 10.65 6.14
CA LEU A 458 21.08 11.98 5.63
C LEU A 458 21.37 12.00 4.12
N THR A 459 22.10 11.01 3.62
CA THR A 459 22.59 10.99 2.23
C THR A 459 21.53 10.57 1.22
N VAL A 460 20.60 9.68 1.58
CA VAL A 460 19.57 9.21 0.66
C VAL A 460 18.63 10.33 0.18
N PRO A 461 18.09 11.22 1.06
CA PRO A 461 17.29 12.36 0.62
C PRO A 461 18.05 13.29 -0.35
N LEU A 462 19.33 13.57 -0.05
CA LEU A 462 20.19 14.37 -0.93
C LEU A 462 20.39 13.68 -2.29
N ALA A 463 20.59 12.36 -2.30
CA ALA A 463 20.71 11.58 -3.52
C ALA A 463 19.42 11.60 -4.35
N PHE A 464 18.24 11.56 -3.72
CA PHE A 464 16.95 11.69 -4.42
C PHE A 464 16.78 13.06 -5.09
N LEU A 465 17.14 14.15 -4.39
CA LEU A 465 17.07 15.51 -4.94
C LEU A 465 18.00 15.69 -6.15
N LEU A 466 19.20 15.11 -6.08
CA LEU A 466 20.21 15.21 -7.12
C LEU A 466 20.15 14.08 -8.15
N LEU A 467 19.18 13.17 -8.06
CA LEU A 467 19.15 11.91 -8.81
C LEU A 467 19.24 12.12 -10.33
N ARG A 468 18.50 13.10 -10.85
CA ARG A 468 18.53 13.44 -12.29
C ARG A 468 19.90 13.92 -12.75
N LEU A 469 20.57 14.73 -11.94
CA LEU A 469 21.91 15.26 -12.24
C LEU A 469 22.95 14.14 -12.17
N LEU A 470 22.93 13.37 -11.08
CA LEU A 470 23.83 12.22 -10.86
C LEU A 470 23.73 11.20 -11.99
N LEU A 471 22.50 10.90 -12.42
CA LEU A 471 22.28 9.94 -13.51
C LEU A 471 22.82 10.45 -14.85
N ARG A 472 22.61 11.74 -15.17
CA ARG A 472 23.14 12.35 -16.39
C ARG A 472 24.67 12.35 -16.40
N LEU A 473 25.29 12.71 -15.27
CA LEU A 473 26.73 12.68 -15.10
C LEU A 473 27.28 11.26 -15.27
N LEU A 474 26.65 10.28 -14.61
CA LEU A 474 27.04 8.87 -14.71
C LEU A 474 26.95 8.37 -16.15
N LEU A 475 25.85 8.68 -16.86
CA LEU A 475 25.68 8.27 -18.26
C LEU A 475 26.75 8.90 -19.17
N ALA A 476 27.05 10.18 -18.96
CA ALA A 476 28.08 10.89 -19.72
C ALA A 476 29.46 10.26 -19.50
N LEU A 477 29.78 9.91 -18.24
CA LEU A 477 31.03 9.27 -17.86
C LEU A 477 31.15 7.86 -18.43
N LEU A 478 30.07 7.07 -18.39
CA LEU A 478 30.02 5.72 -18.97
C LEU A 478 30.19 5.75 -20.49
N ARG A 479 29.58 6.73 -21.17
CA ARG A 479 29.77 6.96 -22.62
C ARG A 479 31.21 7.32 -22.95
N LEU A 480 31.82 8.23 -22.20
CA LEU A 480 33.24 8.59 -22.35
C LEU A 480 34.16 7.38 -22.19
N LEU A 481 33.88 6.51 -21.23
CA LEU A 481 34.66 5.31 -20.96
C LEU A 481 34.46 4.21 -22.02
N LEU A 482 33.23 4.05 -22.53
CA LEU A 482 32.91 3.14 -23.65
C LEU A 482 33.51 3.61 -24.98
N LEU A 483 33.61 4.91 -25.22
CA LEU A 483 34.27 5.50 -26.39
C LEU A 483 35.81 5.29 -26.40
N GLN A 484 36.40 4.94 -25.26
CA GLN A 484 37.83 4.63 -25.14
C GLN A 484 38.17 3.14 -25.37
N LEU A 485 37.16 2.27 -25.55
CA LEU A 485 37.37 0.87 -25.93
C LEU A 485 37.45 0.75 -27.47
N PRO A 486 38.47 0.08 -28.03
CA PRO A 486 38.57 -0.13 -29.47
C PRO A 486 37.37 -0.95 -29.96
N SER A 487 36.60 -0.38 -30.89
CA SER A 487 35.38 -0.93 -31.45
C SER A 487 35.61 -2.24 -32.22
N SER A 488 35.00 -3.35 -31.79
CA SER A 488 34.63 -4.43 -32.71
C SER A 488 33.32 -4.05 -33.40
N GLU A 489 33.32 -4.05 -34.73
CA GLU A 489 32.38 -3.37 -35.64
C GLU A 489 30.87 -3.73 -35.60
N GLU A 490 30.34 -4.47 -34.63
CA GLU A 490 28.92 -4.88 -34.66
C GLU A 490 27.98 -4.14 -33.67
N GLY A 491 28.51 -3.30 -32.78
CA GLY A 491 27.73 -2.67 -31.70
C GLY A 491 27.11 -1.29 -31.99
N SER A 492 27.46 -0.65 -33.11
CA SER A 492 27.17 0.77 -33.37
C SER A 492 25.75 1.06 -33.88
N THR A 493 25.03 0.06 -34.40
CA THR A 493 23.74 0.27 -35.08
C THR A 493 22.53 0.28 -34.15
N LEU A 494 22.63 -0.26 -32.93
CA LEU A 494 21.51 -0.32 -31.98
C LEU A 494 21.42 0.88 -31.02
N LEU A 495 22.47 1.70 -30.91
CA LEU A 495 22.55 2.79 -29.92
C LEU A 495 22.06 4.15 -30.43
N TYR A 496 21.93 4.34 -31.75
CA TYR A 496 21.50 5.62 -32.33
C TYR A 496 20.00 5.91 -32.19
N THR A 497 19.16 4.91 -31.93
CA THR A 497 17.70 5.11 -31.84
C THR A 497 17.21 5.53 -30.45
N ALA A 498 18.06 5.52 -29.42
CA ALA A 498 17.66 5.80 -28.04
C ALA A 498 17.94 7.25 -27.58
N VAL A 499 18.49 8.12 -28.43
CA VAL A 499 18.94 9.47 -28.04
C VAL A 499 18.05 10.61 -28.55
N ASP A 500 17.14 10.35 -29.51
CA ASP A 500 16.24 11.38 -30.05
C ASP A 500 14.78 11.31 -29.53
N SER A 501 14.50 10.65 -28.40
CA SER A 501 13.14 10.55 -27.83
C SER A 501 13.04 10.60 -26.31
#